data_AF-A0A543Q3A9-F1
#
_entry.id   AF-A0A543Q3A9-F1
#
_cell.length_a   1.000
_cell.length_b   1.000
_cell.length_c   1.000
_cell.angle_alpha   90.00
_cell.angle_beta   90.00
_cell.angle_gamma   90.00
#
_symmetry.space_group_name_H-M   'P 1'
#
loop_
_entity.id
_entity.type
_entity.pdbx_description
1 polymer ?
#
loop_
_entity_poly.entity_id
_entity_poly.type
_entity_poly.pdbx_seq_one_letter_code
_entity_poly.pdbx_strand_id
1 'polypeptide(L)'
;MQGFPLKAGRALEIQGHGLPASMDYVLRNVISIAYRVLKTMNASGKKKDGRIMTSNAGILEMFKRAHRTGGTMVEVFKSLSLFIIGASIIWSATHFYVHLIHRGYATLQDLLLLFVYPEIGAMTGIYFKTGKLPVRFLIYVAVTAIARYLVVDVDHLKAMSVLTMSIAVIVLMGALWVGDHIRSSED
;
A
#
# COMPACT_ATOMS: atom_id res chain seq x y z
N MET A 1 56.96 -3.40 -39.48
CA MET A 1 57.17 -2.13 -38.77
C MET A 1 55.89 -1.32 -38.81
N GLN A 2 55.44 -0.84 -37.64
CA GLN A 2 54.53 0.32 -37.40
C GLN A 2 53.07 0.16 -37.89
N GLY A 3 52.00 0.48 -37.15
CA GLY A 3 51.80 1.11 -35.85
C GLY A 3 50.31 1.53 -35.77
N PHE A 4 49.64 1.22 -34.65
CA PHE A 4 48.27 1.67 -34.28
C PHE A 4 48.20 3.22 -34.17
N PRO A 5 47.03 3.90 -34.25
CA PRO A 5 46.04 3.82 -33.17
C PRO A 5 44.55 3.96 -33.51
N LEU A 6 43.76 3.25 -32.69
CA LEU A 6 42.32 3.37 -32.48
C LEU A 6 41.95 4.77 -31.96
N LYS A 7 41.05 5.46 -32.66
CA LYS A 7 40.43 6.71 -32.20
C LYS A 7 39.07 6.39 -31.59
N ALA A 8 39.06 5.91 -30.34
CA ALA A 8 37.87 5.82 -29.53
C ALA A 8 37.38 7.25 -29.22
N GLY A 9 36.13 7.52 -29.58
CA GLY A 9 35.48 8.80 -29.36
C GLY A 9 35.47 9.16 -27.87
N ARG A 10 36.07 10.32 -27.58
CA ARG A 10 35.79 11.13 -26.39
C ARG A 10 34.30 11.47 -26.35
N ALA A 11 33.62 11.08 -25.28
CA ALA A 11 32.51 11.84 -24.71
C ALA A 11 32.31 11.40 -23.26
N LEU A 12 32.06 12.38 -22.39
CA LEU A 12 31.73 12.29 -20.97
C LEU A 12 32.90 12.23 -19.99
N GLU A 13 33.75 13.22 -20.13
CA GLU A 13 34.34 13.91 -18.99
C GLU A 13 33.22 14.73 -18.31
N ILE A 14 32.64 14.21 -17.23
CA ILE A 14 31.94 15.02 -16.23
C ILE A 14 32.72 14.89 -14.93
N GLN A 15 33.34 16.01 -14.58
CA GLN A 15 34.15 16.27 -13.40
C GLN A 15 33.27 16.29 -12.14
N GLY A 16 33.74 15.66 -11.05
CA GLY A 16 33.38 16.10 -9.69
C GLY A 16 32.72 15.07 -8.77
N HIS A 17 33.48 14.11 -8.25
CA HIS A 17 33.72 13.89 -6.80
C HIS A 17 34.55 12.60 -6.65
N GLY A 18 35.68 12.68 -5.96
CA GLY A 18 36.59 11.56 -5.79
C GLY A 18 35.95 10.42 -4.99
N LEU A 19 35.52 9.36 -5.68
CA LEU A 19 35.36 8.05 -5.07
C LEU A 19 36.73 7.33 -5.11
N PRO A 20 37.22 6.79 -3.98
CA PRO A 20 38.49 6.08 -3.94
C PRO A 20 38.47 4.90 -4.94
N ALA A 21 39.59 4.64 -5.62
CA ALA A 21 39.70 3.60 -6.66
C ALA A 21 39.28 2.19 -6.19
N SER A 22 39.25 1.92 -4.89
CA SER A 22 38.69 0.70 -4.30
C SER A 22 37.17 0.58 -4.47
N MET A 23 36.45 1.71 -4.49
CA MET A 23 34.99 1.75 -4.60
C MET A 23 34.50 1.51 -6.03
N ASP A 24 35.28 1.91 -7.05
CA ASP A 24 34.94 1.66 -8.46
C ASP A 24 35.03 0.16 -8.82
N TYR A 25 35.96 -0.56 -8.19
CA TYR A 25 36.09 -2.02 -8.35
C TYR A 25 34.92 -2.78 -7.70
N VAL A 26 34.48 -2.35 -6.51
CA VAL A 26 33.33 -2.93 -5.82
C VAL A 26 32.04 -2.66 -6.60
N LEU A 27 31.83 -1.43 -7.08
CA LEU A 27 30.64 -1.09 -7.88
C LEU A 27 30.56 -1.94 -9.16
N ARG A 28 31.67 -2.09 -9.90
CA ARG A 28 31.69 -2.92 -11.13
C ARG A 28 31.39 -4.39 -10.86
N ASN A 29 31.88 -4.95 -9.76
CA ASN A 29 31.59 -6.34 -9.39
C ASN A 29 30.13 -6.54 -8.97
N VAL A 30 29.57 -5.62 -8.18
CA VAL A 30 28.17 -5.69 -7.75
C VAL A 30 27.22 -5.58 -8.95
N ILE A 31 27.49 -4.64 -9.88
CA ILE A 31 26.69 -4.47 -11.10
C ILE A 31 26.80 -5.70 -12.01
N SER A 32 27.99 -6.29 -12.16
CA SER A 32 28.22 -7.51 -12.95
C SER A 32 27.48 -8.72 -12.39
N ILE A 33 27.50 -8.92 -11.07
CA ILE A 33 26.77 -10.02 -10.40
C ILE A 33 25.26 -9.82 -10.55
N ALA A 34 24.77 -8.60 -10.33
CA ALA A 34 23.35 -8.27 -10.49
C ALA A 34 22.86 -8.57 -11.92
N TYR A 35 23.64 -8.19 -12.94
CA TYR A 35 23.28 -8.45 -14.34
C TYR A 35 23.29 -9.96 -14.68
N ARG A 36 24.23 -10.73 -14.12
CA ARG A 36 24.28 -12.20 -14.32
C ARG A 36 23.09 -12.91 -13.67
N VAL A 37 22.68 -12.48 -12.49
CA VAL A 37 21.51 -13.04 -11.77
C VAL A 37 20.19 -12.67 -12.47
N LEU A 38 20.08 -11.44 -12.99
CA LEU A 38 18.88 -11.03 -13.72
C LEU A 38 18.72 -11.79 -15.05
N LYS A 39 19.84 -12.07 -15.73
CA LYS A 39 19.84 -12.81 -16.99
C LYS A 39 19.42 -14.28 -16.82
N THR A 40 19.80 -14.93 -15.72
CA THR A 40 19.40 -16.34 -15.48
C THR A 40 17.92 -16.46 -15.12
N MET A 41 17.35 -15.46 -14.43
CA MET A 41 15.92 -15.44 -14.10
C MET A 41 15.03 -15.14 -15.32
N ASN A 42 15.46 -14.26 -16.23
CA ASN A 42 14.69 -13.95 -17.44
C ASN A 42 14.71 -15.09 -18.49
N ALA A 43 15.67 -16.00 -18.42
CA ALA A 43 15.74 -17.17 -19.30
C ALA A 43 14.76 -18.30 -18.91
N SER A 44 14.12 -18.22 -17.73
CA SER A 44 13.23 -19.26 -17.18
C SER A 44 11.73 -18.92 -17.32
N GLY A 45 11.38 -17.88 -18.08
CA GLY A 45 10.01 -17.34 -18.16
C GLY A 45 9.16 -17.74 -19.37
N LYS A 46 9.66 -18.56 -20.31
CA LYS A 46 8.87 -18.96 -21.50
C LYS A 46 8.90 -20.47 -21.76
N LYS A 47 8.06 -21.20 -21.03
CA LYS A 47 7.48 -22.48 -21.50
C LYS A 47 6.07 -22.66 -20.94
N LYS A 48 5.07 -22.32 -21.74
CA LYS A 48 3.72 -22.90 -21.66
C LYS A 48 3.28 -23.23 -23.08
N ASP A 49 3.75 -24.38 -23.54
CA ASP A 49 3.26 -25.03 -24.74
C ASP A 49 2.17 -26.03 -24.34
N GLY A 50 0.99 -25.82 -24.93
CA GLY A 50 0.24 -26.84 -25.65
C GLY A 50 -0.07 -28.20 -25.00
N ARG A 51 -1.37 -28.48 -24.93
CA ARG A 51 -2.00 -29.82 -25.04
C ARG A 51 -1.65 -30.83 -23.96
N ILE A 52 -2.52 -30.91 -22.94
CA ILE A 52 -3.08 -32.19 -22.53
C ILE A 52 -4.60 -32.02 -22.37
N MET A 53 -5.31 -32.45 -23.40
CA MET A 53 -6.73 -32.73 -23.37
C MET A 53 -6.86 -34.18 -22.91
N THR A 54 -7.20 -34.40 -21.63
CA THR A 54 -7.58 -35.73 -21.13
C THR A 54 -9.03 -35.68 -20.66
N SER A 55 -9.88 -36.35 -21.45
CA SER A 55 -11.07 -37.10 -21.05
C SER A 55 -11.63 -36.84 -19.63
N ASN A 56 -12.30 -35.70 -19.43
CA ASN A 56 -13.25 -35.45 -18.33
C ASN A 56 -13.96 -34.09 -18.51
N ALA A 57 -14.54 -33.86 -19.69
CA ALA A 57 -15.24 -32.61 -20.01
C ALA A 57 -16.40 -32.30 -19.04
N GLY A 58 -17.08 -33.34 -18.51
CA GLY A 58 -18.19 -33.16 -17.57
C GLY A 58 -17.79 -32.60 -16.19
N ILE A 59 -16.71 -33.12 -15.58
CA ILE A 59 -16.26 -32.67 -14.25
C ILE A 59 -15.62 -31.28 -14.33
N LEU A 60 -14.93 -30.98 -15.44
CA LEU A 60 -14.33 -29.67 -15.69
C LEU A 60 -15.39 -28.57 -15.90
N GLU A 61 -16.50 -28.89 -16.59
CA GLU A 61 -17.64 -27.98 -16.75
C GLU A 61 -18.38 -27.75 -15.41
N MET A 62 -18.51 -28.77 -14.56
CA MET A 62 -19.09 -28.60 -13.21
C MET A 62 -18.22 -27.73 -12.30
N PHE A 63 -16.88 -27.93 -12.31
CA PHE A 63 -15.96 -27.07 -11.56
C PHE A 63 -15.94 -25.62 -12.08
N LYS A 64 -16.03 -25.43 -13.40
CA LYS A 64 -16.14 -24.09 -14.01
C LYS A 64 -17.43 -23.37 -13.61
N ARG A 65 -18.56 -24.09 -13.48
CA ARG A 65 -19.81 -23.51 -12.98
C ARG A 65 -19.69 -23.16 -11.50
N ALA A 66 -19.17 -24.05 -10.65
CA ALA A 66 -18.98 -23.79 -9.22
C ALA A 66 -18.09 -22.56 -8.94
N HIS A 67 -16.99 -22.39 -9.68
CA HIS A 67 -16.14 -21.20 -9.56
C HIS A 67 -16.82 -19.90 -10.03
N ARG A 68 -17.70 -19.98 -11.04
CA ARG A 68 -18.40 -18.81 -11.60
C ARG A 68 -19.55 -18.34 -10.69
N THR A 69 -20.28 -19.28 -10.08
CA THR A 69 -21.32 -18.95 -9.09
C THR A 69 -20.71 -18.44 -7.77
N GLY A 70 -19.60 -19.04 -7.34
CA GLY A 70 -18.90 -18.63 -6.12
C GLY A 70 -18.36 -17.19 -6.19
N GLY A 71 -17.75 -16.79 -7.31
CA GLY A 71 -17.24 -15.43 -7.49
C GLY A 71 -18.34 -14.36 -7.38
N THR A 72 -19.47 -14.59 -8.05
CA THR A 72 -20.61 -13.66 -8.04
C THR A 72 -21.20 -13.50 -6.64
N MET A 73 -21.32 -14.60 -5.89
CA MET A 73 -21.87 -14.58 -4.53
C MET A 73 -20.99 -13.81 -3.55
N VAL A 74 -19.66 -13.97 -3.64
CA VAL A 74 -18.70 -13.22 -2.83
C VAL A 74 -18.75 -11.72 -3.14
N GLU A 75 -18.91 -11.36 -4.41
CA GLU A 75 -18.99 -9.97 -4.85
C GLU A 75 -20.28 -9.27 -4.37
N VAL A 76 -21.41 -9.98 -4.43
CA VAL A 76 -22.69 -9.50 -3.85
C VAL A 76 -22.58 -9.36 -2.34
N PHE A 77 -22.06 -10.38 -1.66
CA PHE A 77 -21.89 -10.36 -0.19
C PHE A 77 -21.02 -9.18 0.25
N LYS A 78 -19.93 -8.94 -0.47
CA LYS A 78 -19.07 -7.79 -0.24
C LYS A 78 -19.85 -6.50 -0.37
N SER A 79 -20.48 -6.23 -1.51
CA SER A 79 -21.26 -5.01 -1.73
C SER A 79 -22.30 -4.76 -0.63
N LEU A 80 -23.03 -5.81 -0.23
CA LEU A 80 -24.02 -5.74 0.86
C LEU A 80 -23.37 -5.40 2.20
N SER A 81 -22.25 -6.05 2.54
CA SER A 81 -21.53 -5.82 3.79
C SER A 81 -21.00 -4.38 3.88
N LEU A 82 -20.41 -3.86 2.79
CA LEU A 82 -19.95 -2.46 2.74
C LEU A 82 -21.11 -1.49 2.91
N PHE A 83 -22.26 -1.78 2.32
CA PHE A 83 -23.45 -0.94 2.44
C PHE A 83 -23.94 -0.87 3.89
N ILE A 84 -23.99 -2.01 4.59
CA ILE A 84 -24.37 -2.08 6.01
C ILE A 84 -23.39 -1.29 6.88
N ILE A 85 -22.07 -1.43 6.64
CA ILE A 85 -21.05 -0.69 7.39
C ILE A 85 -21.19 0.83 7.13
N GLY A 86 -21.32 1.24 5.87
CA GLY A 86 -21.51 2.65 5.50
C GLY A 86 -22.76 3.27 6.13
N ALA A 87 -23.89 2.55 6.08
CA ALA A 87 -25.13 2.98 6.73
C ALA A 87 -24.97 3.10 8.26
N SER A 88 -24.26 2.15 8.88
CA SER A 88 -23.99 2.17 10.32
C SER A 88 -23.14 3.36 10.75
N ILE A 89 -22.14 3.74 9.94
CA ILE A 89 -21.29 4.93 10.17
C ILE A 89 -22.17 6.19 10.18
N ILE A 90 -23.01 6.36 9.15
CA ILE A 90 -23.90 7.53 9.03
C ILE A 90 -24.90 7.57 10.19
N TRP A 91 -25.51 6.43 10.53
CA TRP A 91 -26.45 6.33 11.65
C TRP A 91 -25.78 6.71 12.98
N SER A 92 -24.60 6.15 13.26
CA SER A 92 -23.83 6.45 14.47
C SER A 92 -23.42 7.92 14.55
N ALA A 93 -22.93 8.49 13.44
CA ALA A 93 -22.55 9.89 13.35
C ALA A 93 -23.74 10.82 13.58
N THR A 94 -24.90 10.49 13.00
CA THR A 94 -26.14 11.26 13.17
C THR A 94 -26.60 11.24 14.62
N HIS A 95 -26.61 10.05 15.25
CA HIS A 95 -26.97 9.92 16.66
C HIS A 95 -26.01 10.71 17.57
N PHE A 96 -24.71 10.63 17.30
CA PHE A 96 -23.70 11.41 18.02
C PHE A 96 -23.92 12.92 17.85
N TYR A 97 -24.16 13.38 16.62
CA TYR A 97 -24.42 14.79 16.34
C TYR A 97 -25.68 15.31 17.02
N VAL A 98 -26.78 14.54 17.01
CA VAL A 98 -28.00 14.88 17.74
C VAL A 98 -27.72 14.98 19.24
N HIS A 99 -26.91 14.09 19.80
CA HIS A 99 -26.51 14.13 21.20
C HIS A 99 -25.71 15.41 21.55
N LEU A 100 -24.84 15.89 20.64
CA LEU A 100 -24.15 17.17 20.80
C LEU A 100 -25.11 18.35 20.86
N ILE A 101 -26.13 18.37 20.00
CA ILE A 101 -27.17 19.41 20.01
C ILE A 101 -27.90 19.43 21.35
N HIS A 102 -28.26 18.26 21.89
CA HIS A 102 -28.92 18.15 23.20
C HIS A 102 -28.03 18.64 24.35
N ARG A 103 -26.71 18.47 24.26
CA ARG A 103 -25.75 19.02 25.24
C ARG A 103 -25.59 20.54 25.14
N GLY A 104 -25.92 21.15 24.00
CA GLY A 104 -25.86 22.60 23.78
C GLY A 104 -24.47 23.17 23.53
N TYR A 105 -23.42 22.35 23.61
CA TYR A 105 -22.05 22.70 23.25
C TYR A 105 -21.29 21.45 22.77
N ALA A 106 -20.21 21.67 22.01
CA ALA A 106 -19.37 20.60 21.49
C ALA A 106 -17.92 20.88 21.88
N THR A 107 -17.25 19.87 22.45
CA THR A 107 -15.83 19.97 22.83
C THR A 107 -14.93 19.67 21.64
N LEU A 108 -13.65 20.05 21.72
CA LEU A 108 -12.66 19.71 20.70
C LEU A 108 -12.65 18.20 20.42
N GLN A 109 -12.70 17.36 21.46
CA GLN A 109 -12.82 15.91 21.34
C GLN A 109 -14.04 15.48 20.52
N ASP A 110 -15.20 16.10 20.74
CA ASP A 110 -16.42 15.75 20.02
C ASP A 110 -16.33 16.15 18.54
N LEU A 111 -15.80 17.34 18.24
CA LEU A 111 -15.60 17.80 16.85
C LEU A 111 -14.61 16.88 16.12
N LEU A 112 -13.51 16.50 16.79
CA LEU A 112 -12.54 15.56 16.25
C LEU A 112 -13.13 14.17 16.09
N LEU A 113 -14.04 13.71 16.95
CA LEU A 113 -14.73 12.44 16.70
C LEU A 113 -15.63 12.55 15.46
N LEU A 114 -16.35 13.67 15.31
CA LEU A 114 -17.18 13.97 14.16
C LEU A 114 -16.40 14.01 12.85
N PHE A 115 -15.11 14.35 12.86
CA PHE A 115 -14.25 14.29 11.67
C PHE A 115 -13.79 12.85 11.36
N VAL A 116 -13.85 11.88 12.31
CA VAL A 116 -13.38 10.50 12.07
C VAL A 116 -14.46 9.75 11.29
N TYR A 117 -15.73 9.99 11.63
CA TYR A 117 -16.87 9.33 10.97
C TYR A 117 -16.90 9.54 9.44
N PRO A 118 -16.80 10.78 8.90
CA PRO A 118 -16.70 11.00 7.46
C PRO A 118 -15.40 10.48 6.85
N GLU A 119 -14.29 10.44 7.60
CA GLU A 119 -13.02 9.91 7.08
C GLU A 119 -13.13 8.41 6.81
N ILE A 120 -13.64 7.64 7.77
CA ILE A 120 -13.89 6.20 7.60
C ILE A 120 -15.02 5.98 6.58
N GLY A 121 -16.04 6.86 6.57
CA GLY A 121 -17.11 6.84 5.58
C GLY A 121 -16.62 7.03 4.14
N ALA A 122 -15.73 8.00 3.91
CA ALA A 122 -15.12 8.26 2.61
C ALA A 122 -14.27 7.07 2.14
N MET A 123 -13.48 6.48 3.03
CA MET A 123 -12.72 5.26 2.72
C MET A 123 -13.63 4.08 2.38
N THR A 124 -14.74 3.92 3.10
CA THR A 124 -15.76 2.89 2.80
C THR A 124 -16.40 3.13 1.43
N GLY A 125 -16.68 4.39 1.07
CA GLY A 125 -17.18 4.75 -0.25
C GLY A 125 -16.17 4.50 -1.39
N ILE A 126 -14.89 4.80 -1.16
CA ILE A 126 -13.82 4.46 -2.12
C ILE A 126 -13.70 2.95 -2.28
N TYR A 127 -13.84 2.20 -1.17
CA TYR A 127 -13.81 0.75 -1.20
C TYR A 127 -14.99 0.17 -2.01
N PHE A 128 -16.17 0.77 -1.90
CA PHE A 128 -17.34 0.41 -2.70
C PHE A 128 -17.09 0.59 -4.21
N LYS A 129 -16.43 1.68 -4.60
CA LYS A 129 -16.12 1.97 -6.02
C LYS A 129 -14.98 1.12 -6.59
N THR A 130 -13.97 0.81 -5.78
CA THR A 130 -12.72 0.19 -6.26
C THR A 130 -12.64 -1.32 -6.03
N GLY A 131 -13.49 -1.88 -5.16
CA GLY A 131 -13.54 -3.31 -4.90
C GLY A 131 -12.25 -3.90 -4.32
N LYS A 132 -11.31 -3.10 -3.81
CA LYS A 132 -10.05 -3.59 -3.21
C LYS A 132 -9.92 -2.96 -1.82
N LEU A 133 -9.64 -3.77 -0.79
CA LEU A 133 -9.24 -3.26 0.53
C LEU A 133 -7.73 -3.05 0.48
N PRO A 134 -7.20 -1.88 0.10
CA PRO A 134 -5.81 -1.61 0.35
C PRO A 134 -5.64 -1.49 1.86
N VAL A 135 -4.67 -2.24 2.39
CA VAL A 135 -4.19 -2.12 3.78
C VAL A 135 -3.86 -0.67 4.16
N ARG A 136 -3.57 0.16 3.15
CA ARG A 136 -3.31 1.59 3.25
C ARG A 136 -4.42 2.36 3.98
N PHE A 137 -5.69 2.01 3.73
CA PHE A 137 -6.80 2.69 4.41
C PHE A 137 -6.79 2.44 5.92
N LEU A 138 -6.47 1.23 6.38
CA LEU A 138 -6.37 0.94 7.81
C LEU A 138 -5.24 1.75 8.47
N ILE A 139 -4.11 1.91 7.77
CA ILE A 139 -2.99 2.67 8.32
C ILE A 139 -3.33 4.17 8.40
N TYR A 140 -4.04 4.73 7.41
CA TYR A 140 -4.51 6.12 7.50
C TYR A 140 -5.44 6.33 8.70
N VAL A 141 -6.41 5.44 8.91
CA VAL A 141 -7.31 5.52 10.08
C VAL A 141 -6.52 5.43 11.40
N ALA A 142 -5.52 4.56 11.47
CA ALA A 142 -4.68 4.42 12.66
C ALA A 142 -3.87 5.70 12.95
N VAL A 143 -3.23 6.27 11.92
CA VAL A 143 -2.47 7.51 12.09
C VAL A 143 -3.40 8.65 12.49
N THR A 144 -4.54 8.78 11.83
CA THR A 144 -5.51 9.81 12.16
C THR A 144 -6.06 9.64 13.58
N ALA A 145 -6.34 8.41 14.04
CA ALA A 145 -6.76 8.16 15.42
C ALA A 145 -5.69 8.58 16.44
N ILE A 146 -4.42 8.21 16.21
CA ILE A 146 -3.31 8.58 17.10
C ILE A 146 -3.09 10.09 17.11
N ALA A 147 -3.08 10.73 15.95
CA ALA A 147 -2.87 12.18 15.83
C ALA A 147 -3.94 12.97 16.60
N ARG A 148 -5.20 12.55 16.51
CA ARG A 148 -6.30 13.22 17.22
C ARG A 148 -6.26 12.99 18.71
N TYR A 149 -5.89 11.79 19.15
CA TYR A 149 -5.67 11.52 20.56
C TYR A 149 -4.59 12.45 21.15
N LEU A 150 -3.49 12.67 20.42
CA LEU A 150 -2.45 13.62 20.81
C LEU A 150 -2.96 15.06 20.94
N VAL A 151 -3.77 15.52 19.99
CA VAL A 151 -4.28 16.91 19.96
C VAL A 151 -5.29 17.15 21.08
N VAL A 152 -6.13 16.17 21.39
CA VAL A 152 -7.18 16.31 22.41
C VAL A 152 -6.62 16.29 23.82
N ASP A 153 -5.63 15.43 24.09
CA ASP A 153 -5.21 15.10 25.45
C ASP A 153 -3.81 15.66 25.81
N VAL A 154 -3.31 16.63 25.04
CA VAL A 154 -1.92 17.12 25.13
C VAL A 154 -1.51 17.56 26.54
N ASP A 155 -2.44 18.13 27.30
CA ASP A 155 -2.19 18.67 28.64
C ASP A 155 -2.14 17.60 29.74
N HIS A 156 -2.70 16.42 29.51
CA HIS A 156 -2.72 15.31 30.47
C HIS A 156 -1.77 14.17 30.10
N LEU A 157 -1.21 14.18 28.88
CA LEU A 157 -0.27 13.18 28.42
C LEU A 157 1.11 13.38 29.02
N LYS A 158 1.66 12.31 29.62
CA LYS A 158 3.07 12.28 30.03
C LYS A 158 3.98 12.40 28.81
N ALA A 159 5.10 13.11 28.95
CA ALA A 159 6.08 13.27 27.89
C ALA A 159 6.50 11.95 27.22
N MET A 160 6.63 10.87 28.01
CA MET A 160 6.94 9.54 27.50
C MET A 160 5.84 8.97 26.59
N SER A 161 4.57 9.16 26.93
CA SER A 161 3.44 8.69 26.12
C SER A 161 3.36 9.44 24.79
N VAL A 162 3.55 10.76 24.82
CA VAL A 162 3.60 11.60 23.61
C VAL A 162 4.73 11.13 22.69
N LEU A 163 5.91 10.86 23.24
CA LEU A 163 7.04 10.34 22.48
C LEU A 163 6.73 8.97 21.86
N THR A 164 6.18 8.03 22.63
CA THR A 164 5.83 6.68 22.14
C THR A 164 4.81 6.75 20.99
N MET A 165 3.78 7.57 21.14
CA MET A 165 2.76 7.72 20.10
C MET A 165 3.28 8.44 18.85
N SER A 166 4.15 9.44 19.02
CA SER A 166 4.84 10.10 17.90
C SER A 166 5.71 9.11 17.12
N ILE A 167 6.46 8.26 17.83
CA ILE A 167 7.23 7.17 17.20
C ILE A 167 6.30 6.18 16.49
N ALA A 168 5.15 5.82 17.09
CA ALA A 168 4.19 4.94 16.45
C ALA A 168 3.65 5.52 15.13
N VAL A 169 3.37 6.82 15.06
CA VAL A 169 2.97 7.50 13.81
C VAL A 169 4.08 7.42 12.76
N ILE A 170 5.34 7.66 13.16
CA ILE A 170 6.49 7.54 12.26
C ILE A 170 6.63 6.12 11.71
N VAL A 171 6.46 5.10 12.57
CA VAL A 171 6.53 3.69 12.16
C VAL A 171 5.40 3.33 11.18
N LEU A 172 4.17 3.76 11.45
CA LEU A 172 3.03 3.53 10.56
C LEU A 172 3.21 4.21 9.20
N MET A 173 3.69 5.46 9.20
CA MET A 173 3.99 6.20 7.97
C MET A 173 5.16 5.57 7.21
N GLY A 174 6.19 5.10 7.90
CA GLY A 174 7.30 4.35 7.30
C GLY A 174 6.82 3.04 6.66
N ALA A 175 5.93 2.30 7.31
CA ALA A 175 5.35 1.08 6.77
C ALA A 175 4.52 1.35 5.49
N LEU A 176 3.77 2.44 5.46
CA LEU A 176 3.07 2.89 4.25
C LEU A 176 4.05 3.22 3.12
N TRP A 177 5.12 3.95 3.42
CA TRP A 177 6.14 4.34 2.44
C TRP A 177 6.85 3.11 1.86
N VAL A 178 7.26 2.16 2.70
CA VAL A 178 7.85 0.89 2.24
C VAL A 178 6.88 0.08 1.39
N GLY A 179 5.63 -0.05 1.84
CA GLY A 179 4.59 -0.75 1.08
C GLY A 179 4.25 -0.09 -0.25
N ASP A 180 4.46 1.22 -0.37
CA ASP A 180 4.33 1.94 -1.63
C ASP A 180 5.54 1.76 -2.54
N HIS A 181 6.74 1.84 -1.98
CA HIS A 181 7.98 1.68 -2.72
C HIS A 181 8.12 0.29 -3.35
N ILE A 182 7.70 -0.78 -2.65
CA ILE A 182 7.71 -2.15 -3.19
C ILE A 182 6.76 -2.26 -4.39
N ARG A 183 5.57 -1.69 -4.29
CA ARG A 183 4.56 -1.78 -5.35
C ARG A 183 4.95 -0.95 -6.59
N SER A 184 5.60 0.19 -6.40
CA SER A 184 6.11 1.03 -7.50
C SER A 184 7.24 0.37 -8.31
N SER A 185 7.80 -0.76 -7.86
CA SER A 185 8.85 -1.50 -8.60
C SER A 185 8.30 -2.61 -9.50
N GLU A 186 6.99 -2.88 -9.44
CA GLU A 186 6.30 -3.88 -10.27
C GLU A 186 5.51 -3.26 -11.45
N ASP A 187 5.30 -1.95 -11.44
CA ASP A 187 4.67 -1.16 -12.52
C ASP A 187 5.73 -0.41 -13.36
#